data_AF-A0A5C0SHQ9-F1
#
_entry.id   AF-A0A5C0SHQ9-F1
#
_cell.length_a   1.000
_cell.length_b   1.000
_cell.length_c   1.000
_cell.angle_alpha   90.00
_cell.angle_beta   90.00
_cell.angle_gamma   90.00
#
_symmetry.space_group_name_H-M   'P 1'
#
loop_
_entity.id
_entity.type
_entity.pdbx_description
1 polymer ?
#
loop_
_entity_poly.entity_id
_entity_poly.type
_entity_poly.pdbx_seq_one_letter_code
_entity_poly.pdbx_strand_id
1 'polypeptide(L)'
;MSIQAHRCNQDNCNGFILAENADYNYEHAMKNNNGILDRCKCTECGKEFVMVVAHVLVEVDEDDMLVDELPQCDIREYEKSQIRK
;
A
#
# COMPACT_ATOMS: atom_id res chain seq x y z
N MET A 1 2.68 -16.75 1.19
CA MET A 1 2.72 -15.31 0.88
C MET A 1 1.51 -14.69 1.55
N SER A 2 1.71 -13.72 2.44
CA SER A 2 0.62 -12.96 3.06
C SER A 2 0.44 -11.65 2.29
N ILE A 3 -0.81 -11.35 1.90
CA ILE A 3 -1.17 -10.11 1.22
C ILE A 3 -1.88 -9.24 2.25
N GLN A 4 -1.46 -7.98 2.37
CA GLN A 4 -2.20 -6.94 3.06
C GLN A 4 -3.07 -6.19 2.05
N ALA A 5 -4.32 -5.94 2.43
CA ALA A 5 -5.22 -5.08 1.68
C ALA A 5 -5.50 -3.81 2.47
N HIS A 6 -5.58 -2.69 1.78
CA HIS A 6 -5.92 -1.38 2.33
C HIS A 6 -6.97 -0.72 1.43
N ARG A 7 -7.88 0.06 2.03
CA ARG A 7 -8.82 0.89 1.26
C ARG A 7 -8.13 2.15 0.78
N CYS A 8 -8.39 2.56 -0.46
CA CYS A 8 -7.92 3.85 -0.94
C CYS A 8 -8.60 4.97 -0.16
N ASN A 9 -7.81 5.98 0.23
CA ASN A 9 -8.29 7.18 0.92
C ASN A 9 -8.60 8.35 -0.03
N GLN A 10 -8.45 8.15 -1.35
CA GLN A 10 -8.78 9.17 -2.35
C GLN A 10 -10.31 9.36 -2.44
N ASP A 11 -10.74 10.61 -2.49
CA ASP A 11 -12.15 10.95 -2.64
C ASP A 11 -12.77 10.28 -3.88
N ASN A 12 -13.96 9.70 -3.69
CA ASN A 12 -14.71 8.96 -4.70
C ASN A 12 -13.99 7.74 -5.31
N CYS A 13 -12.98 7.20 -4.62
CA CYS A 13 -12.31 5.96 -5.02
C CYS A 13 -12.78 4.79 -4.15
N ASN A 14 -13.20 3.68 -4.78
CA ASN A 14 -13.53 2.43 -4.07
C ASN A 14 -12.45 1.36 -4.25
N GLY A 15 -11.30 1.77 -4.77
CA GLY A 15 -10.19 0.89 -5.04
C GLY A 15 -9.48 0.43 -3.77
N PHE A 16 -8.72 -0.63 -3.93
CA PHE A 16 -7.88 -1.21 -2.88
C PHE A 16 -6.41 -1.06 -3.26
N ILE A 17 -5.55 -1.03 -2.25
CA ILE A 17 -4.10 -1.18 -2.39
C ILE A 17 -3.75 -2.55 -1.82
N LEU A 18 -2.98 -3.31 -2.58
CA LEU A 18 -2.46 -4.61 -2.16
C LEU A 18 -0.96 -4.51 -1.98
N ALA A 19 -0.48 -5.00 -0.85
CA ALA A 19 0.94 -5.11 -0.56
C ALA A 19 1.29 -6.55 -0.22
N GLU A 20 2.35 -7.08 -0.83
CA GLU A 20 2.82 -8.44 -0.60
C GLU A 20 3.87 -8.46 0.51
N ASN A 21 3.56 -9.06 1.65
CA ASN A 21 4.50 -9.15 2.78
C ASN A 21 5.50 -10.31 2.59
N ALA A 22 6.22 -10.34 1.46
CA ALA A 22 7.20 -11.39 1.18
C ALA A 22 8.51 -10.80 0.66
N ASP A 23 9.62 -11.41 1.08
CA ASP A 23 10.95 -11.25 0.47
C ASP A 23 11.56 -9.84 0.48
N TYR A 24 11.17 -9.00 1.45
CA TYR A 24 11.76 -7.68 1.63
C TYR A 24 13.21 -7.72 2.15
N ASN A 25 14.10 -6.96 1.51
CA ASN A 25 15.46 -6.72 2.01
C ASN A 25 15.47 -5.48 2.93
N TYR A 26 15.15 -5.70 4.20
CA TYR A 26 15.08 -4.64 5.23
C TYR A 26 16.39 -3.86 5.37
N GLU A 27 17.54 -4.55 5.29
CA GLU A 27 18.84 -3.89 5.42
C GLU A 27 19.06 -2.92 4.26
N HIS A 28 18.74 -3.34 3.03
CA HIS A 28 18.85 -2.49 1.86
C HIS A 28 17.89 -1.29 1.95
N ALA A 29 16.64 -1.52 2.36
CA ALA A 29 15.63 -0.48 2.51
C ALA A 29 16.06 0.59 3.53
N MET A 30 16.55 0.19 4.71
CA MET A 30 17.04 1.10 5.75
C MET A 30 18.25 1.93 5.31
N LYS A 31 19.16 1.33 4.52
CA LYS A 31 20.41 1.99 4.11
C LYS A 31 20.27 2.86 2.86
N ASN A 32 19.39 2.48 1.93
CA ASN A 32 19.40 3.04 0.57
C ASN A 32 18.04 3.64 0.13
N ASN A 33 16.95 3.34 0.83
CA ASN A 33 15.60 3.70 0.39
C ASN A 33 14.76 4.34 1.51
N ASN A 34 15.40 4.97 2.50
CA ASN A 34 14.76 5.64 3.63
C ASN A 34 13.71 4.78 4.37
N GLY A 35 13.92 3.45 4.42
CA GLY A 35 12.99 2.52 5.04
C GLY A 35 11.76 2.17 4.20
N ILE A 36 11.71 2.54 2.91
CA ILE A 36 10.70 2.09 1.95
C ILE A 36 11.05 0.66 1.50
N LEU A 37 10.14 -0.27 1.75
CA LEU A 37 10.20 -1.66 1.34
C LEU A 37 9.67 -1.87 -0.08
N ASP A 38 8.56 -1.21 -0.41
CA ASP A 38 7.88 -1.39 -1.70
C ASP A 38 7.03 -0.16 -2.08
N ARG A 39 6.66 -0.05 -3.35
CA ARG A 39 5.71 0.93 -3.86
C ARG A 39 4.46 0.24 -4.38
N CYS A 40 3.31 0.58 -3.81
CA CYS A 40 2.02 0.01 -4.17
C CYS A 40 1.14 1.08 -4.83
N LYS A 41 0.16 0.64 -5.62
CA LYS A 41 -0.78 1.56 -6.27
C LYS A 41 -2.22 1.17 -6.01
N CYS A 42 -3.10 2.16 -5.95
CA CYS A 42 -4.52 1.90 -5.94
C CYS A 42 -4.95 1.22 -7.26
N THR A 43 -5.70 0.12 -7.13
CA THR A 43 -6.25 -0.67 -8.25
C THR A 43 -7.27 0.07 -9.13
N GLU A 44 -7.73 1.27 -8.73
CA GLU A 44 -8.71 2.06 -9.50
C GLU A 44 -8.16 3.43 -9.92
N CYS A 45 -7.78 4.28 -8.96
CA CYS A 45 -7.34 5.64 -9.26
C CYS A 45 -5.85 5.75 -9.62
N GLY A 46 -5.06 4.70 -9.40
CA GLY A 46 -3.62 4.69 -9.70
C GLY A 46 -2.74 5.50 -8.74
N LYS A 47 -3.30 6.13 -7.70
CA LYS A 47 -2.56 6.83 -6.64
C LYS A 47 -1.49 5.91 -6.03
N GLU A 48 -0.30 6.46 -5.80
CA GLU A 48 0.85 5.72 -5.27
C GLU A 48 0.91 5.77 -3.74
N PHE A 49 1.44 4.69 -3.18
CA PHE A 49 1.63 4.50 -1.74
C PHE A 49 2.95 3.75 -1.53
N VAL A 50 3.55 3.90 -0.36
CA VAL A 50 4.78 3.21 0.01
C VAL A 50 4.54 2.27 1.18
N MET A 51 5.05 1.05 1.07
CA MET A 51 5.16 0.14 2.20
C MET A 51 6.47 0.44 2.93
N VAL A 52 6.43 0.76 4.22
CA VAL A 52 7.64 1.03 5.00
C VAL A 52 8.01 -0.16 5.90
N VAL A 53 9.24 -0.16 6.41
CA VAL A 53 9.83 -1.18 7.30
C VAL A 53 8.97 -1.57 8.51
N ALA A 54 8.03 -0.72 8.92
CA ALA A 54 7.06 -1.01 9.97
C ALA A 54 5.87 -1.88 9.50
N HIS A 55 5.85 -2.33 8.24
CA HIS A 55 4.70 -2.96 7.57
C HIS A 55 3.44 -2.10 7.61
N VAL A 56 3.65 -0.79 7.45
CA VAL A 56 2.59 0.21 7.35
C VAL A 56 2.60 0.76 5.93
N LEU A 57 1.42 0.85 5.34
CA LEU A 57 1.23 1.48 4.04
C LEU A 57 0.99 2.98 4.26
N VAL A 58 1.75 3.83 3.58
CA VAL A 58 1.72 5.28 3.76
C VAL A 58 1.47 5.96 2.42
N GLU A 59 0.60 6.97 2.41
CA GLU A 59 0.42 7.88 1.28
C GLU A 59 1.67 8.73 1.07
N VAL A 60 2.02 8.92 -0.20
CA VAL A 60 3.05 9.88 -0.61
C VAL A 60 2.44 10.97 -1.50
N ASP A 61 2.93 12.19 -1.35
CA ASP A 61 2.60 13.30 -2.23
C ASP A 61 3.49 13.35 -3.48
N GLU A 62 3.35 14.41 -4.29
CA GLU A 62 4.10 14.60 -5.54
C GLU A 62 5.63 14.73 -5.32
N ASP A 63 6.05 15.10 -4.10
CA ASP A 63 7.44 15.25 -3.70
C ASP A 63 7.97 14.01 -2.94
N ASP A 64 7.24 12.88 -2.97
CA ASP A 64 7.54 11.64 -2.25
C ASP A 64 7.57 11.80 -0.71
N MET A 65 6.90 12.83 -0.18
CA MET A 65 6.80 13.04 1.26
C MET A 65 5.68 12.19 1.86
N LEU A 66 5.93 11.60 3.03
CA LEU A 66 4.96 10.80 3.76
C LEU A 66 3.82 11.69 4.30
N VAL A 67 2.58 11.38 3.91
CA VAL A 67 1.40 12.20 4.24
C VAL A 67 0.57 11.56 5.34
N ASP A 68 0.06 10.34 5.11
CA ASP A 68 -0.91 9.69 6.00
C ASP A 68 -0.78 8.16 5.96
N GLU A 69 -1.07 7.51 7.08
CA GLU A 69 -1.03 6.06 7.21
C GLU A 69 -2.37 5.44 6.80
N LEU A 70 -2.33 4.39 5.97
CA LEU A 70 -3.51 3.68 5.54
C LEU A 70 -3.73 2.44 6.42
N PRO A 71 -4.84 2.38 7.17
CA PRO A 71 -5.15 1.19 7.96
C PRO A 71 -5.41 -0.02 7.07
N GLN A 72 -4.97 -1.18 7.54
CA GLN A 72 -5.26 -2.46 6.87
C GLN A 72 -6.77 -2.77 6.96
N CYS A 73 -7.33 -3.33 5.89
CA CYS A 73 -8.69 -3.88 5.84
C CYS A 73 -8.68 -5.41 5.68
N ASP A 74 -9.85 -6.03 5.86
CA ASP A 74 -10.01 -7.47 5.62
C ASP A 74 -9.86 -7.76 4.12
N ILE A 75 -8.96 -8.68 3.76
CA ILE A 75 -8.71 -9.13 2.39
C ILE A 75 -9.99 -9.61 1.68
N ARG A 76 -10.97 -10.14 2.45
CA ARG A 76 -12.28 -10.55 1.93
C ARG A 76 -13.08 -9.39 1.34
N GLU A 77 -12.83 -8.15 1.76
CA GLU A 77 -13.45 -6.97 1.17
C GLU A 77 -12.97 -6.75 -0.26
N TYR A 78 -11.66 -6.91 -0.49
CA TYR A 78 -11.08 -6.86 -1.82
C TYR A 78 -11.59 -8.02 -2.68
N GLU A 79 -11.60 -9.25 -2.19
CA GLU A 79 -12.10 -10.41 -2.95
C GLU A 79 -13.56 -10.20 -3.40
N LYS A 80 -14.41 -9.68 -2.51
CA LYS A 80 -15.79 -9.32 -2.85
C LYS A 80 -15.89 -8.21 -3.90
N SER A 81 -14.95 -7.27 -3.92
CA SER A 81 -14.92 -6.20 -4.92
C SER A 81 -14.57 -6.74 -6.31
N GLN A 82 -13.75 -7.79 -6.40
CA GLN A 82 -13.39 -8.43 -7.68
C GLN A 82 -14.54 -9.23 -8.29
N ILE A 83 -15.41 -9.84 -7.48
CA ILE A 83 -16.56 -10.61 -7.97
C ILE A 83 -17.65 -9.73 -8.62
N ARG A 84 -17.67 -8.43 -8.28
CA ARG A 84 -18.70 -7.47 -8.72
C ARG A 84 -18.29 -6.62 -9.93
N LYS A 85 -17.07 -6.77 -10.44
CA LYS A 85 -16.57 -6.12 -11.66
C LYS A 85 -16.86 -7.00 -12.87
#